data_AF-A0A9D2QK77-F1
#
_entry.id   AF-A0A9D2QK77-F1
#
_cell.length_a   1.000
_cell.length_b   1.000
_cell.length_c   1.000
_cell.angle_alpha   90.00
_cell.angle_beta   90.00
_cell.angle_gamma   90.00
#
_symmetry.space_group_name_H-M   'P 1'
#
loop_
_entity.id
_entity.type
_entity.pdbx_description
1 polymer ?
#
loop_
_entity_poly.entity_id
_entity_poly.type
_entity_poly.pdbx_seq_one_letter_code
_entity_poly.pdbx_strand_id
1 'polypeptide(L)'
;MPLKQRSEYKLNDYRRLLKKTPGLLEISERACTKALSAADPDLPQAQICVSMFVLGPTLLAFVSWVLKQAQETGKRRLYFLARDGWLMYRMAQTLCEVQSLSAKTFSGKTGSEKQYSLECRYLYASRYAWRLPEQHLIGTGSLERICRGGMHVTFSDLMRRAGLTEREAKKIARLVQPGRGVDETLSWREIRRLRAPLAECSEFCELADRRSRSRYEAAVGYLTQEGLLEDIPYALVDSGWIGTMQESLGHLLQSAGYSRPLEGYYFGLYSLPETADRKGYHGWYFEPASGTGRKTLFSNCLFECIFTAPHGMTEGYERKGKRWEPILTPAYPEKEKWVRQQMTLLTLYLETVADFCSEDAESHPGSLSLEAEQVRIPALLKSFMSAPSREESACYGNALFSDDVTEEKMRPLAECLTQRQFMDHHLVPRLRLMLFPGGRKLHDSGWMEGSIRLYGGRLYAWHRMGMLLYRYALYTRMRHDFRKRRKAA
;
A
#
# COMPACT_ATOMS: atom_id res chain seq x y z
N MET A 1 1.33 31.77 17.69
CA MET A 1 0.09 31.69 16.90
C MET A 1 -0.82 30.61 17.48
N PRO A 2 -2.07 30.94 17.80
CA PRO A 2 -3.07 29.98 18.30
C PRO A 2 -3.36 28.86 17.29
N LEU A 3 -3.78 27.70 17.80
CA LEU A 3 -3.96 26.44 17.03
C LEU A 3 -4.97 26.56 15.87
N LYS A 4 -6.07 27.32 16.04
CA LYS A 4 -7.08 27.52 14.98
C LYS A 4 -6.51 28.19 13.71
N GLN A 5 -5.69 29.24 13.85
CA GLN A 5 -5.10 29.98 12.73
C GLN A 5 -4.14 29.14 11.85
N ARG A 6 -3.56 28.05 12.38
CA ARG A 6 -2.62 27.20 11.62
C ARG A 6 -3.32 26.15 10.76
N SER A 7 -4.51 25.70 11.16
CA SER A 7 -5.34 24.79 10.36
C SER A 7 -5.82 25.45 9.05
N GLU A 8 -6.18 26.73 9.12
CA GLU A 8 -6.58 27.54 7.96
C GLU A 8 -5.42 27.74 6.97
N TYR A 9 -4.18 27.87 7.47
CA TYR A 9 -3.01 28.02 6.60
C TYR A 9 -2.80 26.79 5.70
N LYS A 10 -2.87 25.58 6.27
CA LYS A 10 -2.72 24.34 5.49
C LYS A 10 -3.82 24.15 4.46
N LEU A 11 -5.07 24.43 4.84
CA LEU A 11 -6.20 24.36 3.91
C LEU A 11 -6.03 25.33 2.74
N ASN A 12 -5.61 26.58 3.02
CA ASN A 12 -5.33 27.57 1.98
C ASN A 12 -4.16 27.17 1.07
N ASP A 13 -3.15 26.49 1.61
CA ASP A 13 -2.08 25.91 0.81
C ASP A 13 -2.60 24.82 -0.15
N TYR A 14 -3.48 23.93 0.32
CA TYR A 14 -4.08 22.90 -0.53
C TYR A 14 -4.98 23.50 -1.62
N ARG A 15 -5.83 24.47 -1.28
CA ARG A 15 -6.63 25.25 -2.25
C ARG A 15 -5.76 25.89 -3.33
N ARG A 16 -4.64 26.51 -2.94
CA ARG A 16 -3.69 27.11 -3.89
C ARG A 16 -3.09 26.08 -4.83
N LEU A 17 -2.85 24.86 -4.37
CA LEU A 17 -2.31 23.77 -5.20
C LEU A 17 -3.33 23.20 -6.19
N LEU A 18 -4.62 23.25 -5.87
CA LEU A 18 -5.73 22.87 -6.75
C LEU A 18 -6.25 24.01 -7.63
N LYS A 19 -5.79 25.26 -7.46
CA LYS A 19 -6.28 26.43 -8.21
C LYS A 19 -6.20 26.30 -9.74
N LYS A 20 -5.29 25.46 -10.26
CA LYS A 20 -5.14 25.19 -11.70
C LYS A 20 -6.04 24.06 -12.23
N THR A 21 -6.81 23.44 -11.35
CA THR A 21 -7.74 22.35 -11.62
C THR A 21 -9.08 22.73 -10.96
N PRO A 22 -9.82 23.68 -11.55
CA PRO A 22 -11.00 24.28 -10.95
C PRO A 22 -12.11 23.27 -10.63
N GLY A 23 -12.34 22.25 -11.47
CA GLY A 23 -13.31 21.19 -11.20
C GLY A 23 -12.92 20.35 -9.97
N LEU A 24 -11.66 19.95 -9.86
CA LEU A 24 -11.15 19.24 -8.69
C LEU A 24 -11.21 20.09 -7.41
N LEU A 25 -10.92 21.39 -7.52
CA LEU A 25 -11.05 22.33 -6.41
C LEU A 25 -12.51 22.42 -5.97
N GLU A 26 -13.44 22.56 -6.91
CA GLU A 26 -14.87 22.65 -6.62
C GLU A 26 -15.39 21.38 -5.95
N ILE A 27 -15.08 20.20 -6.48
CA ILE A 27 -15.40 18.90 -5.85
C ILE A 27 -14.88 18.86 -4.41
N SER A 28 -13.64 19.29 -4.19
CA SER A 28 -13.01 19.29 -2.87
C SER A 28 -13.72 20.25 -1.89
N GLU A 29 -14.12 21.44 -2.34
CA GLU A 29 -14.87 22.40 -1.52
C GLU A 29 -16.29 21.91 -1.20
N ARG A 30 -17.00 21.37 -2.20
CA ARG A 30 -18.34 20.78 -2.03
C ARG A 30 -18.30 19.62 -1.02
N ALA A 31 -17.38 18.67 -1.19
CA ALA A 31 -17.23 17.53 -0.29
C ALA A 31 -16.81 17.95 1.13
N CYS A 32 -15.92 18.94 1.25
CA CYS A 32 -15.52 19.51 2.55
C CYS A 32 -16.70 20.18 3.27
N THR A 33 -17.52 20.94 2.53
CA THR A 33 -18.70 21.61 3.08
C THR A 33 -19.73 20.58 3.57
N LYS A 34 -20.02 19.55 2.75
CA LYS A 34 -20.87 18.42 3.14
C LYS A 34 -20.34 17.75 4.42
N ALA A 35 -19.03 17.45 4.49
CA ALA A 35 -18.42 16.79 5.65
C ALA A 35 -18.51 17.63 6.94
N LEU A 36 -18.27 18.94 6.85
CA LEU A 36 -18.38 19.85 8.00
C LEU A 36 -19.84 20.02 8.47
N SER A 37 -20.81 19.85 7.57
CA SER A 37 -22.23 19.95 7.88
C SER A 37 -22.84 18.67 8.46
N ALA A 38 -22.22 17.51 8.23
CA ALA A 38 -22.74 16.19 8.60
C ALA A 38 -22.78 15.88 10.11
N ALA A 39 -22.44 16.84 10.97
CA ALA A 39 -22.60 16.82 12.43
C ALA A 39 -21.96 15.64 13.19
N ASP A 40 -20.96 14.94 12.62
CA ASP A 40 -20.13 14.00 13.40
C ASP A 40 -19.05 14.79 14.18
N PRO A 41 -19.21 14.98 15.50
CA PRO A 41 -18.28 15.77 16.30
C PRO A 41 -16.92 15.09 16.47
N ASP A 42 -16.82 13.79 16.16
CA ASP A 42 -15.58 13.01 16.34
C ASP A 42 -14.65 13.09 15.11
N LEU A 43 -15.08 13.69 13.99
CA LEU A 43 -14.24 13.85 12.79
C LEU A 43 -13.28 15.03 12.95
N PRO A 44 -11.95 14.80 13.05
CA PRO A 44 -11.00 15.88 13.17
C PRO A 44 -10.98 16.73 11.90
N GLN A 45 -11.04 18.05 12.03
CA GLN A 45 -10.98 18.97 10.88
C GLN A 45 -9.75 18.72 9.99
N ALA A 46 -8.60 18.35 10.58
CA ALA A 46 -7.41 17.99 9.82
C ALA A 46 -7.62 16.75 8.93
N GLN A 47 -8.39 15.76 9.39
CA GLN A 47 -8.74 14.57 8.61
C GLN A 47 -9.65 14.93 7.44
N ILE A 48 -10.67 15.77 7.68
CA ILE A 48 -11.58 16.28 6.65
C ILE A 48 -10.79 17.00 5.56
N CYS A 49 -9.99 18.02 5.93
CA CYS A 49 -9.21 18.82 4.99
C CYS A 49 -8.26 17.96 4.14
N VAL A 50 -7.52 17.04 4.77
CA VAL A 50 -6.60 16.15 4.05
C VAL A 50 -7.36 15.18 3.14
N SER A 51 -8.47 14.63 3.60
CA SER A 51 -9.28 13.69 2.80
C SER A 51 -9.81 14.35 1.53
N MET A 52 -10.36 15.57 1.65
CA MET A 52 -11.00 16.24 0.52
C MET A 52 -10.01 16.90 -0.44
N PHE A 53 -8.93 17.51 0.06
CA PHE A 53 -8.03 18.31 -0.78
C PHE A 53 -6.72 17.61 -1.16
N VAL A 54 -6.39 16.48 -0.53
CA VAL A 54 -5.16 15.72 -0.81
C VAL A 54 -5.48 14.31 -1.27
N LEU A 55 -6.17 13.53 -0.44
CA LEU A 55 -6.35 12.09 -0.66
C LEU A 55 -7.36 11.78 -1.75
N GLY A 56 -8.51 12.45 -1.77
CA GLY A 56 -9.52 12.36 -2.83
C GLY A 56 -8.94 12.67 -4.22
N PRO A 57 -8.31 13.84 -4.44
CA PRO A 57 -7.65 14.15 -5.70
C PRO A 57 -6.54 13.17 -6.08
N THR A 58 -5.79 12.67 -5.09
CA THR A 58 -4.75 11.65 -5.32
C THR A 58 -5.35 10.33 -5.80
N LEU A 59 -6.45 9.89 -5.18
CA LEU A 59 -7.17 8.67 -5.54
C LEU A 59 -7.76 8.78 -6.94
N LEU A 60 -8.44 9.89 -7.24
CA LEU A 60 -9.01 10.16 -8.56
C LEU A 60 -7.93 10.18 -9.65
N ALA A 61 -6.81 10.87 -9.42
CA ALA A 61 -5.71 10.95 -10.38
C ALA A 61 -5.05 9.58 -10.63
N PHE A 62 -4.83 8.79 -9.59
CA PHE A 62 -4.27 7.44 -9.75
C PHE A 62 -5.24 6.51 -10.49
N VAL A 63 -6.51 6.46 -10.09
CA VAL A 63 -7.50 5.56 -10.70
C VAL A 63 -7.80 5.98 -12.14
N SER A 64 -7.87 7.28 -12.44
CA SER A 64 -8.00 7.76 -13.82
C SER A 64 -6.84 7.28 -14.70
N TRP A 65 -5.60 7.31 -14.17
CA TRP A 65 -4.46 6.74 -14.87
C TRP A 65 -4.59 5.23 -15.07
N VAL A 66 -5.01 4.47 -14.04
CA VAL A 66 -5.23 3.02 -14.15
C VAL A 66 -6.24 2.68 -15.25
N LEU A 67 -7.40 3.37 -15.26
CA LEU A 67 -8.45 3.15 -16.25
C LEU A 67 -7.96 3.47 -17.67
N LYS A 68 -7.21 4.58 -17.83
CA LYS A 68 -6.57 4.94 -19.09
C LYS A 68 -5.59 3.87 -19.57
N GLN A 69 -4.71 3.38 -18.70
CA GLN A 69 -3.76 2.31 -19.05
C GLN A 69 -4.46 1.01 -19.43
N ALA A 70 -5.52 0.64 -18.69
CA ALA A 70 -6.32 -0.53 -19.00
C ALA A 70 -6.92 -0.43 -20.41
N GLN A 71 -7.49 0.73 -20.76
CA GLN A 71 -8.05 0.99 -22.08
C GLN A 71 -6.99 0.94 -23.18
N GLU A 72 -5.86 1.64 -23.00
CA GLU A 72 -4.77 1.70 -23.99
C GLU A 72 -4.12 0.33 -24.26
N THR A 73 -4.13 -0.56 -23.26
CA THR A 73 -3.53 -1.91 -23.36
C THR A 73 -4.57 -3.03 -23.54
N GLY A 74 -5.84 -2.67 -23.75
CA GLY A 74 -6.93 -3.60 -24.06
C GLY A 74 -7.31 -4.55 -22.92
N LYS A 75 -7.13 -4.15 -21.65
CA LYS A 75 -7.51 -4.96 -20.48
C LYS A 75 -9.01 -4.93 -20.28
N ARG A 76 -9.67 -6.08 -20.33
CA ARG A 76 -11.11 -6.20 -20.08
C ARG A 76 -11.46 -6.32 -18.61
N ARG A 77 -10.49 -6.62 -17.74
CA ARG A 77 -10.70 -6.76 -16.30
C ARG A 77 -9.57 -6.16 -15.47
N LEU A 78 -9.91 -5.53 -14.36
CA LEU A 78 -8.99 -5.04 -13.34
C LEU A 78 -9.25 -5.74 -12.00
N TYR A 79 -8.20 -6.28 -11.39
CA TYR A 79 -8.25 -6.86 -10.05
C TYR A 79 -7.61 -5.92 -9.05
N PHE A 80 -8.41 -5.23 -8.26
CA PHE A 80 -7.97 -4.38 -7.16
C PHE A 80 -7.66 -5.25 -5.95
N LEU A 81 -6.38 -5.31 -5.57
CA LEU A 81 -5.93 -6.17 -4.49
C LEU A 81 -6.29 -5.60 -3.13
N ALA A 82 -6.84 -6.42 -2.25
CA ALA A 82 -6.84 -6.13 -0.83
C ALA A 82 -5.39 -5.95 -0.34
N ARG A 83 -5.12 -5.09 0.64
CA ARG A 83 -6.08 -4.35 1.48
C ARG A 83 -6.32 -2.92 0.97
N ASP A 84 -5.32 -2.30 0.36
CA ASP A 84 -5.34 -0.87 0.06
C ASP A 84 -6.11 -0.52 -1.23
N GLY A 85 -6.47 -1.55 -2.01
CA GLY A 85 -7.20 -1.40 -3.26
C GLY A 85 -8.71 -1.15 -3.09
N TRP A 86 -9.27 -1.21 -1.88
CA TRP A 86 -10.73 -1.09 -1.69
C TRP A 86 -11.30 0.26 -2.18
N LEU A 87 -10.71 1.37 -1.74
CA LEU A 87 -11.15 2.70 -2.19
C LEU A 87 -10.82 2.96 -3.66
N MET A 88 -9.73 2.38 -4.16
CA MET A 88 -9.36 2.45 -5.58
C MET A 88 -10.40 1.73 -6.44
N TYR A 89 -10.84 0.55 -6.01
CA TYR A 89 -11.92 -0.22 -6.62
C TYR A 89 -13.22 0.57 -6.65
N ARG A 90 -13.64 1.14 -5.51
CA ARG A 90 -14.86 1.95 -5.42
C ARG A 90 -14.81 3.17 -6.34
N MET A 91 -13.68 3.87 -6.38
CA MET A 91 -13.49 4.99 -7.30
C MET A 91 -13.56 4.53 -8.77
N ALA A 92 -12.95 3.39 -9.09
CA ALA A 92 -12.98 2.85 -10.44
C ALA A 92 -14.41 2.49 -10.88
N GLN A 93 -15.21 1.89 -10.00
CA GLN A 93 -16.62 1.63 -10.27
C GLN A 93 -17.39 2.93 -10.54
N THR A 94 -17.25 3.93 -9.67
CA THR A 94 -17.89 5.23 -9.83
C THR A 94 -17.54 5.88 -11.17
N LEU A 95 -16.27 5.88 -11.56
CA LEU A 95 -15.84 6.47 -12.84
C LEU A 95 -16.36 5.68 -14.05
N CYS A 96 -16.34 4.35 -14.01
CA CYS A 96 -16.89 3.51 -15.08
C CYS A 96 -18.41 3.68 -15.24
N GLU A 97 -19.15 3.81 -14.14
CA GLU A 97 -20.60 4.03 -14.14
C GLU A 97 -20.95 5.38 -14.76
N VAL A 98 -20.29 6.46 -14.32
CA VAL A 98 -20.45 7.81 -14.86
C VAL A 98 -20.16 7.84 -16.37
N GLN A 99 -19.03 7.28 -16.81
CA GLN A 99 -18.68 7.24 -18.23
C GLN A 99 -19.72 6.49 -19.07
N SER A 100 -20.27 5.39 -18.52
CA SER A 100 -21.31 4.60 -19.18
C SER A 100 -22.62 5.38 -19.33
N LEU A 101 -22.97 6.23 -18.37
CA LEU A 101 -24.14 7.10 -18.43
C LEU A 101 -23.96 8.21 -19.47
N SER A 102 -22.82 8.92 -19.45
CA SER A 102 -22.52 9.97 -20.43
C SER A 102 -22.54 9.44 -21.88
N ALA A 103 -22.00 8.23 -22.11
CA ALA A 103 -21.99 7.60 -23.43
C ALA A 103 -23.41 7.24 -23.93
N LYS A 104 -24.33 6.82 -23.04
CA LYS A 104 -25.72 6.54 -23.41
C LYS A 104 -26.48 7.82 -23.79
N THR A 105 -26.23 8.92 -23.09
CA THR A 105 -26.86 10.22 -23.40
C THR A 105 -26.39 10.79 -24.73
N PHE A 106 -25.10 10.62 -25.09
CA PHE A 106 -24.54 11.10 -26.35
C PHE A 106 -24.76 10.17 -27.56
N SER A 107 -24.81 8.84 -27.37
CA SER A 107 -24.93 7.86 -28.47
C SER A 107 -26.30 7.75 -29.12
N GLY A 108 -27.27 8.59 -28.73
CA GLY A 108 -28.55 8.72 -29.44
C GLY A 108 -28.44 9.18 -30.90
N LYS A 109 -27.23 9.45 -31.44
CA LYS A 109 -27.04 9.95 -32.81
C LYS A 109 -26.05 9.21 -33.72
N THR A 110 -25.26 8.24 -33.26
CA THR A 110 -24.38 7.47 -34.17
C THR A 110 -24.21 6.04 -33.68
N GLY A 111 -24.85 5.09 -34.38
CA GLY A 111 -24.67 3.67 -34.13
C GLY A 111 -23.27 3.20 -34.51
N SER A 112 -22.77 2.20 -33.76
CA SER A 112 -21.59 1.36 -34.02
C SER A 112 -20.26 1.63 -33.28
N GLU A 113 -20.24 2.34 -32.15
CA GLU A 113 -19.08 2.22 -31.23
C GLU A 113 -19.28 1.05 -30.26
N LYS A 114 -18.44 0.02 -30.44
CA LYS A 114 -18.38 -1.17 -29.60
C LYS A 114 -18.04 -0.72 -28.16
N GLN A 115 -19.03 -0.71 -27.28
CA GLN A 115 -18.87 -0.24 -25.90
C GLN A 115 -17.76 -1.03 -25.20
N TYR A 116 -16.66 -0.34 -24.88
CA TYR A 116 -15.58 -0.91 -24.08
C TYR A 116 -16.09 -1.13 -22.65
N SER A 117 -16.39 -2.39 -22.30
CA SER A 117 -16.81 -2.76 -20.96
C SER A 117 -15.60 -3.25 -20.17
N LEU A 118 -15.20 -2.45 -19.17
CA LEU A 118 -14.15 -2.79 -18.23
C LEU A 118 -14.76 -3.36 -16.95
N GLU A 119 -14.40 -4.60 -16.62
CA GLU A 119 -14.84 -5.25 -15.40
C GLU A 119 -13.87 -4.93 -14.25
N CYS A 120 -14.33 -4.18 -13.25
CA CYS A 120 -13.59 -3.99 -12.01
C CYS A 120 -13.97 -5.08 -11.00
N ARG A 121 -12.99 -5.79 -10.44
CA ARG A 121 -13.18 -6.77 -9.36
C ARG A 121 -12.29 -6.43 -8.17
N TYR A 122 -12.81 -6.65 -6.97
CA TYR A 122 -12.03 -6.61 -5.73
C TYR A 122 -11.57 -8.02 -5.37
N LEU A 123 -10.26 -8.21 -5.18
CA LEU A 123 -9.66 -9.51 -4.89
C LEU A 123 -9.16 -9.55 -3.45
N TYR A 124 -9.73 -10.44 -2.63
CA TYR A 124 -9.23 -10.70 -1.29
C TYR A 124 -7.86 -11.37 -1.39
N ALA A 125 -6.85 -10.64 -0.95
CA ALA A 125 -5.45 -10.98 -1.13
C ALA A 125 -4.65 -10.50 0.09
N SER A 126 -3.58 -11.22 0.40
CA SER A 126 -2.53 -10.74 1.29
C SER A 126 -1.23 -11.46 0.98
N ARG A 127 -0.11 -10.91 1.46
CA ARG A 127 1.18 -11.58 1.36
C ARG A 127 1.13 -12.94 2.05
N TYR A 128 0.42 -13.06 3.17
CA TYR A 128 0.32 -14.33 3.90
C TYR A 128 -0.53 -15.35 3.14
N ALA A 129 -1.72 -14.95 2.68
CA ALA A 129 -2.68 -15.82 2.00
C ALA A 129 -2.14 -16.43 0.70
N TRP A 130 -1.20 -15.75 0.03
CA TRP A 130 -0.57 -16.26 -1.20
C TRP A 130 0.80 -16.89 -0.96
N ARG A 131 1.64 -16.35 -0.09
CA ARG A 131 2.98 -16.91 0.12
C ARG A 131 2.93 -18.25 0.83
N LEU A 132 1.99 -18.47 1.73
CA LEU A 132 1.88 -19.74 2.45
C LEU A 132 1.58 -20.92 1.52
N PRO A 133 0.52 -20.90 0.69
CA PRO A 133 0.26 -21.99 -0.27
C PRO A 133 1.31 -22.10 -1.38
N GLU A 134 2.12 -21.07 -1.61
CA GLU A 134 3.16 -21.04 -2.63
C GLU A 134 4.48 -21.70 -2.19
N GLN A 135 4.76 -21.82 -0.87
CA GLN A 135 6.08 -22.24 -0.37
C GLN A 135 6.57 -23.56 -0.98
N HIS A 136 5.70 -24.58 -1.10
CA HIS A 136 6.06 -25.86 -1.68
C HIS A 136 6.34 -25.79 -3.19
N LEU A 137 5.81 -24.79 -3.90
CA LEU A 137 6.04 -24.60 -5.34
C LEU A 137 7.46 -24.09 -5.62
N ILE A 138 8.01 -23.29 -4.71
CA ILE A 138 9.31 -22.64 -4.90
C ILE A 138 10.40 -23.19 -3.96
N GLY A 139 10.08 -24.21 -3.17
CA GLY A 139 11.00 -24.91 -2.27
C GLY A 139 11.77 -23.96 -1.36
N THR A 140 13.10 -24.08 -1.36
CA THR A 140 14.00 -23.27 -0.52
C THR A 140 13.96 -21.77 -0.82
N GLY A 141 13.48 -21.36 -2.00
CA GLY A 141 13.24 -19.94 -2.31
C GLY A 141 12.24 -19.28 -1.35
N SER A 142 11.35 -20.05 -0.72
CA SER A 142 10.38 -19.56 0.27
C SER A 142 11.04 -18.91 1.50
N LEU A 143 12.26 -19.32 1.84
CA LEU A 143 13.05 -18.73 2.93
C LEU A 143 13.39 -17.26 2.66
N GLU A 144 13.45 -16.83 1.41
CA GLU A 144 13.62 -15.41 1.08
C GLU A 144 12.43 -14.55 1.49
N ARG A 145 11.25 -15.17 1.55
CA ARG A 145 9.98 -14.53 1.94
C ARG A 145 9.73 -14.65 3.43
N ILE A 146 10.05 -15.79 4.02
CA ILE A 146 9.94 -16.05 5.46
C ILE A 146 10.94 -15.18 6.22
N CYS A 147 12.23 -15.25 5.85
CA CYS A 147 13.33 -14.50 6.47
C CYS A 147 13.46 -13.07 5.91
N ARG A 148 12.37 -12.31 5.94
CA ARG A 148 12.36 -10.87 5.65
C ARG A 148 12.47 -10.02 6.91
N GLY A 149 13.14 -8.87 6.78
CA GLY A 149 13.17 -7.87 7.85
C GLY A 149 11.83 -7.13 7.99
N GLY A 150 11.71 -6.39 9.09
CA GLY A 150 10.60 -5.50 9.45
C GLY A 150 11.03 -4.66 10.65
N MET A 151 10.20 -3.73 11.13
CA MET A 151 10.51 -2.87 12.26
C MET A 151 10.81 -3.69 13.53
N HIS A 152 10.02 -4.75 13.79
CA HIS A 152 10.19 -5.63 14.95
C HIS A 152 9.85 -7.09 14.63
N VAL A 153 10.87 -7.87 14.25
CA VAL A 153 10.72 -9.29 13.87
C VAL A 153 11.38 -10.19 14.91
N THR A 154 10.66 -11.21 15.37
CA THR A 154 11.16 -12.28 16.26
C THR A 154 11.25 -13.61 15.51
N PHE A 155 11.80 -14.64 16.15
CA PHE A 155 11.80 -15.97 15.55
C PHE A 155 10.37 -16.55 15.44
N SER A 156 9.53 -16.31 16.45
CA SER A 156 8.10 -16.64 16.40
C SER A 156 7.43 -16.03 15.17
N ASP A 157 7.72 -14.76 14.85
CA ASP A 157 7.17 -14.10 13.66
C ASP A 157 7.63 -14.81 12.36
N LEU A 158 8.90 -15.22 12.27
CA LEU A 158 9.39 -16.00 11.12
C LEU A 158 8.66 -17.33 10.98
N MET A 159 8.49 -18.07 12.08
CA MET A 159 7.79 -19.37 12.05
C MET A 159 6.30 -19.20 11.70
N ARG A 160 5.66 -18.14 12.20
CA ARG A 160 4.28 -17.81 11.85
C ARG A 160 4.13 -17.53 10.36
N ARG A 161 5.07 -16.83 9.73
CA ARG A 161 5.09 -16.62 8.27
C ARG A 161 5.21 -17.93 7.48
N ALA A 162 5.77 -18.98 8.09
CA ALA A 162 5.82 -20.33 7.55
C ALA A 162 4.56 -21.17 7.86
N GLY A 163 3.56 -20.59 8.57
CA GLY A 163 2.34 -21.27 8.98
C GLY A 163 2.50 -22.20 10.18
N LEU A 164 3.61 -22.09 10.93
CA LEU A 164 3.87 -22.91 12.11
C LEU A 164 3.22 -22.30 13.36
N THR A 165 2.77 -23.18 14.24
CA THR A 165 2.23 -22.86 15.57
C THR A 165 3.34 -22.46 16.55
N GLU A 166 2.97 -21.85 17.68
CA GLU A 166 3.93 -21.49 18.73
C GLU A 166 4.71 -22.69 19.29
N ARG A 167 4.04 -23.85 19.42
CA ARG A 167 4.68 -25.09 19.88
C ARG A 167 5.72 -25.59 18.87
N GLU A 168 5.39 -25.58 17.58
CA GLU A 168 6.31 -25.93 16.50
C GLU A 168 7.46 -24.93 16.42
N ALA A 169 7.20 -23.63 16.56
CA ALA A 169 8.23 -22.60 16.59
C ALA A 169 9.25 -22.83 17.71
N LYS A 170 8.80 -23.18 18.93
CA LYS A 170 9.68 -23.55 20.04
C LYS A 170 10.50 -24.81 19.75
N LYS A 171 9.92 -25.80 19.06
CA LYS A 171 10.64 -27.01 18.63
C LYS A 171 11.75 -26.66 17.64
N ILE A 172 11.44 -25.91 16.57
CA ILE A 172 12.42 -25.53 15.56
C ILE A 172 13.51 -24.63 16.16
N ALA A 173 13.17 -23.70 17.05
CA ALA A 173 14.15 -22.84 17.70
C ALA A 173 15.24 -23.63 18.45
N ARG A 174 14.87 -24.72 19.13
CA ARG A 174 15.84 -25.61 19.80
C ARG A 174 16.82 -26.28 18.82
N LEU A 175 16.41 -26.49 17.58
CA LEU A 175 17.23 -27.12 16.54
C LEU A 175 18.15 -26.10 15.85
N VAL A 176 17.66 -24.89 15.57
CA VAL A 176 18.37 -23.95 14.67
C VAL A 176 19.00 -22.75 15.38
N GLN A 177 18.61 -22.46 16.62
CA GLN A 177 19.19 -21.38 17.44
C GLN A 177 19.08 -21.69 18.94
N PRO A 178 19.75 -22.76 19.42
CA PRO A 178 19.65 -23.21 20.81
C PRO A 178 20.07 -22.10 21.79
N GLY A 179 19.34 -22.00 22.92
CA GLY A 179 19.65 -21.06 24.00
C GLY A 179 19.08 -19.64 23.84
N ARG A 180 18.36 -19.35 22.74
CA ARG A 180 17.72 -18.05 22.51
C ARG A 180 16.20 -18.11 22.64
N GLY A 181 15.59 -17.06 23.19
CA GLY A 181 14.15 -16.91 23.25
C GLY A 181 13.51 -16.68 21.88
N VAL A 182 12.36 -17.31 21.63
CA VAL A 182 11.65 -17.20 20.34
C VAL A 182 11.04 -15.81 20.10
N ASP A 183 10.78 -15.06 21.17
CA ASP A 183 10.17 -13.72 21.12
C ASP A 183 11.19 -12.58 21.24
N GLU A 184 12.48 -12.90 21.23
CA GLU A 184 13.52 -11.88 21.14
C GLU A 184 13.54 -11.23 19.75
N THR A 185 13.62 -9.90 19.70
CA THR A 185 13.76 -9.18 18.43
C THR A 185 15.09 -9.49 17.77
N LEU A 186 15.01 -9.97 16.53
CA LEU A 186 16.12 -10.28 15.64
C LEU A 186 16.53 -9.04 14.83
N SER A 187 17.83 -8.82 14.69
CA SER A 187 18.40 -7.88 13.73
C SER A 187 18.34 -8.45 12.31
N TRP A 188 18.44 -7.57 11.31
CA TRP A 188 18.45 -7.97 9.90
C TRP A 188 19.55 -9.00 9.56
N ARG A 189 20.72 -8.90 10.20
CA ARG A 189 21.81 -9.88 10.02
C ARG A 189 21.44 -11.24 10.58
N GLU A 190 20.82 -11.29 11.75
CA GLU A 190 20.38 -12.54 12.38
C GLU A 190 19.30 -13.21 11.54
N ILE A 191 18.29 -12.44 11.07
CA ILE A 191 17.25 -12.95 10.16
C ILE A 191 17.87 -13.58 8.90
N ARG A 192 18.87 -12.93 8.29
CA ARG A 192 19.55 -13.47 7.11
C ARG A 192 20.35 -14.74 7.40
N ARG A 193 21.00 -14.81 8.57
CA ARG A 193 21.80 -15.97 8.98
C ARG A 193 20.94 -17.20 9.25
N LEU A 194 19.68 -17.03 9.64
CA LEU A 194 18.75 -18.14 9.87
C LEU A 194 18.34 -18.90 8.60
N ARG A 195 18.60 -18.35 7.40
CA ARG A 195 18.22 -19.03 6.14
C ARG A 195 18.87 -20.40 5.97
N ALA A 196 20.19 -20.50 6.16
CA ALA A 196 20.89 -21.76 5.95
C ALA A 196 20.51 -22.83 7.00
N PRO A 197 20.51 -22.54 8.32
CA PRO A 197 20.08 -23.50 9.33
C PRO A 197 18.62 -23.95 9.16
N LEU A 198 17.72 -23.08 8.71
CA LEU A 198 16.34 -23.46 8.41
C LEU A 198 16.25 -24.37 7.17
N ALA A 199 17.04 -24.11 6.12
CA ALA A 199 17.07 -24.95 4.93
C ALA A 199 17.59 -26.37 5.20
N GLU A 200 18.52 -26.51 6.15
CA GLU A 200 19.12 -27.80 6.54
C GLU A 200 18.28 -28.55 7.59
N CYS A 201 17.29 -27.89 8.21
CA CYS A 201 16.43 -28.48 9.23
C CYS A 201 15.28 -29.27 8.59
N SER A 202 15.41 -30.59 8.50
CA SER A 202 14.39 -31.48 7.91
C SER A 202 13.01 -31.29 8.54
N GLU A 203 12.94 -31.19 9.86
CA GLU A 203 11.70 -30.98 10.60
C GLU A 203 11.00 -29.67 10.19
N PHE A 204 11.76 -28.58 10.01
CA PHE A 204 11.18 -27.32 9.53
C PHE A 204 10.68 -27.45 8.09
N CYS A 205 11.49 -28.03 7.20
CA CYS A 205 11.14 -28.21 5.79
C CYS A 205 9.88 -29.06 5.62
N GLU A 206 9.75 -30.16 6.36
CA GLU A 206 8.56 -31.03 6.33
C GLU A 206 7.31 -30.32 6.86
N LEU A 207 7.43 -29.54 7.95
CA LEU A 207 6.30 -28.78 8.48
C LEU A 207 5.87 -27.67 7.51
N ALA A 208 6.82 -26.92 6.95
CA ALA A 208 6.53 -25.83 6.01
C ALA A 208 5.88 -26.36 4.72
N ASP A 209 6.41 -27.44 4.13
CA ASP A 209 5.82 -28.09 2.95
C ASP A 209 4.38 -28.58 3.24
N ARG A 210 4.18 -29.26 4.37
CA ARG A 210 2.85 -29.74 4.79
C ARG A 210 1.85 -28.59 4.95
N ARG A 211 2.24 -27.49 5.62
CA ARG A 211 1.39 -26.30 5.82
C ARG A 211 1.07 -25.61 4.50
N SER A 212 2.04 -25.56 3.59
CA SER A 212 1.86 -25.00 2.26
C SER A 212 0.83 -25.79 1.45
N ARG A 213 1.02 -27.11 1.32
CA ARG A 213 0.12 -27.99 0.58
C ARG A 213 -1.30 -27.97 1.14
N SER A 214 -1.46 -27.93 2.47
CA SER A 214 -2.78 -27.90 3.10
C SER A 214 -3.58 -26.64 2.80
N ARG A 215 -2.95 -25.56 2.33
CA ARG A 215 -3.61 -24.29 1.97
C ARG A 215 -3.74 -24.10 0.45
N TYR A 216 -3.07 -24.93 -0.33
CA TYR A 216 -2.96 -24.77 -1.78
C TYR A 216 -4.31 -24.88 -2.49
N GLU A 217 -5.07 -25.95 -2.24
CA GLU A 217 -6.37 -26.19 -2.89
C GLU A 217 -7.31 -25.00 -2.68
N ALA A 218 -7.40 -24.49 -1.44
CA ALA A 218 -8.28 -23.38 -1.13
C ALA A 218 -7.86 -22.08 -1.82
N ALA A 219 -6.55 -21.80 -1.90
CA ALA A 219 -6.04 -20.62 -2.58
C ALA A 219 -6.29 -20.68 -4.10
N VAL A 220 -5.94 -21.79 -4.75
CA VAL A 220 -6.19 -21.96 -6.19
C VAL A 220 -7.69 -22.02 -6.48
N GLY A 221 -8.48 -22.65 -5.62
CA GLY A 221 -9.93 -22.71 -5.73
C GLY A 221 -10.57 -21.33 -5.71
N TYR A 222 -10.16 -20.45 -4.78
CA TYR A 222 -10.59 -19.06 -4.75
C TYR A 222 -10.15 -18.29 -6.00
N LEU A 223 -8.87 -18.36 -6.40
CA LEU A 223 -8.37 -17.63 -7.58
C LEU A 223 -9.06 -18.08 -8.87
N THR A 224 -9.36 -19.38 -8.99
CA THR A 224 -10.13 -19.96 -10.10
C THR A 224 -11.55 -19.43 -10.10
N GLN A 225 -12.23 -19.43 -8.94
CA GLN A 225 -13.58 -18.88 -8.77
C GLN A 225 -13.65 -17.40 -9.18
N GLU A 226 -12.64 -16.61 -8.80
CA GLU A 226 -12.56 -15.19 -9.15
C GLU A 226 -12.14 -14.94 -10.61
N GLY A 227 -11.98 -16.00 -11.40
CA GLY A 227 -11.78 -15.94 -12.85
C GLY A 227 -10.35 -15.63 -13.29
N LEU A 228 -9.34 -15.77 -12.43
CA LEU A 228 -7.96 -15.45 -12.80
C LEU A 228 -7.33 -16.43 -13.80
N LEU A 229 -7.93 -17.62 -13.96
CA LEU A 229 -7.54 -18.61 -14.96
C LEU A 229 -8.30 -18.45 -16.29
N GLU A 230 -9.26 -17.52 -16.38
CA GLU A 230 -10.04 -17.29 -17.59
C GLU A 230 -9.17 -16.63 -18.68
N ASP A 231 -9.51 -16.90 -19.95
CA ASP A 231 -8.91 -16.22 -21.09
C ASP A 231 -9.48 -14.80 -21.28
N ILE A 232 -9.18 -13.94 -20.31
CA ILE A 232 -9.57 -12.53 -20.30
C ILE A 232 -8.33 -11.69 -20.05
N PRO A 233 -7.99 -10.73 -20.93
CA PRO A 233 -6.91 -9.78 -20.65
C PRO A 233 -7.23 -8.99 -19.38
N TYR A 234 -6.42 -9.16 -18.35
CA TYR A 234 -6.59 -8.45 -17.08
C TYR A 234 -5.28 -7.86 -16.57
N ALA A 235 -5.40 -6.93 -15.62
CA ALA A 235 -4.27 -6.41 -14.85
C ALA A 235 -4.62 -6.31 -13.36
N LEU A 236 -3.59 -6.40 -12.52
CA LEU A 236 -3.69 -6.16 -11.09
C LEU A 236 -3.60 -4.66 -10.79
N VAL A 237 -4.24 -4.21 -9.74
CA VAL A 237 -4.12 -2.84 -9.21
C VAL A 237 -3.77 -2.92 -7.73
N ASP A 238 -2.64 -2.33 -7.34
CA ASP A 238 -2.10 -2.41 -5.99
C ASP A 238 -1.37 -1.10 -5.58
N SER A 239 -1.20 -0.86 -4.28
CA SER A 239 -0.41 0.27 -3.80
C SER A 239 1.08 0.09 -4.10
N GLY A 240 1.62 -1.12 -3.91
CA GLY A 240 3.02 -1.45 -4.17
C GLY A 240 3.69 -2.33 -3.08
N TRP A 241 5.00 -2.26 -2.86
CA TRP A 241 6.00 -1.34 -3.44
C TRP A 241 7.18 -2.05 -4.11
N ILE A 242 7.20 -3.39 -4.06
CA ILE A 242 8.30 -4.23 -4.54
C ILE A 242 7.78 -5.30 -5.53
N GLY A 243 6.48 -5.37 -5.81
CA GLY A 243 5.93 -6.28 -6.82
C GLY A 243 5.89 -7.78 -6.45
N THR A 244 6.20 -8.13 -5.19
CA THR A 244 6.29 -9.55 -4.78
C THR A 244 4.93 -10.24 -4.68
N MET A 245 3.84 -9.47 -4.54
CA MET A 245 2.48 -10.02 -4.57
C MET A 245 2.16 -10.60 -5.95
N GLN A 246 2.43 -9.83 -7.01
CA GLN A 246 2.28 -10.29 -8.40
C GLN A 246 3.17 -11.50 -8.72
N GLU A 247 4.39 -11.54 -8.20
CA GLU A 247 5.26 -12.73 -8.34
C GLU A 247 4.63 -13.96 -7.65
N SER A 248 4.14 -13.79 -6.41
CA SER A 248 3.55 -14.90 -5.65
C SER A 248 2.27 -15.43 -6.31
N LEU A 249 1.45 -14.52 -6.82
CA LEU A 249 0.27 -14.85 -7.61
C LEU A 249 0.65 -15.58 -8.90
N GLY A 250 1.69 -15.11 -9.59
CA GLY A 250 2.20 -15.72 -10.82
C GLY A 250 2.53 -17.20 -10.64
N HIS A 251 3.25 -17.56 -9.58
CA HIS A 251 3.56 -18.97 -9.31
C HIS A 251 2.32 -19.82 -9.01
N LEU A 252 1.37 -19.30 -8.23
CA LEU A 252 0.10 -19.99 -7.96
C LEU A 252 -0.69 -20.23 -9.25
N LEU A 253 -0.86 -19.20 -10.07
CA LEU A 253 -1.60 -19.31 -11.34
C LEU A 253 -0.88 -20.21 -12.35
N GLN A 254 0.45 -20.13 -12.44
CA GLN A 254 1.24 -21.00 -13.31
C GLN A 254 1.11 -22.47 -12.90
N SER A 255 1.14 -22.76 -11.60
CA SER A 255 0.92 -24.12 -11.09
C SER A 255 -0.48 -24.66 -11.39
N ALA A 256 -1.45 -23.76 -11.60
CA ALA A 256 -2.82 -24.08 -11.96
C ALA A 256 -3.08 -24.02 -13.48
N GLY A 257 -2.03 -23.90 -14.31
CA GLY A 257 -2.12 -23.97 -15.77
C GLY A 257 -2.24 -22.62 -16.50
N TYR A 258 -2.12 -21.48 -15.80
CA TYR A 258 -2.12 -20.17 -16.45
C TYR A 258 -0.72 -19.78 -16.93
N SER A 259 -0.56 -19.56 -18.23
CA SER A 259 0.75 -19.34 -18.86
C SER A 259 1.04 -17.90 -19.29
N ARG A 260 0.08 -16.99 -19.16
CA ARG A 260 0.25 -15.61 -19.63
C ARG A 260 0.99 -14.75 -18.59
N PRO A 261 1.79 -13.77 -19.05
CA PRO A 261 2.38 -12.78 -18.15
C PRO A 261 1.30 -12.00 -17.40
N LEU A 262 1.56 -11.75 -16.12
CA LEU A 262 0.74 -10.84 -15.32
C LEU A 262 1.19 -9.40 -15.56
N GLU A 263 0.22 -8.50 -15.64
CA GLU A 263 0.45 -7.05 -15.65
C GLU A 263 -0.10 -6.43 -14.36
N GLY A 264 0.58 -5.42 -13.85
CA GLY A 264 0.20 -4.72 -12.63
C GLY A 264 0.38 -3.22 -12.72
N TYR A 265 -0.66 -2.48 -12.32
CA TYR A 265 -0.68 -1.03 -12.18
C TYR A 265 -0.54 -0.66 -10.70
N TYR A 266 0.52 0.05 -10.38
CA TYR A 266 0.93 0.33 -9.01
C TYR A 266 0.93 1.82 -8.70
N PHE A 267 0.52 2.20 -7.50
CA PHE A 267 0.69 3.59 -7.05
C PHE A 267 2.16 3.98 -7.09
N GLY A 268 3.07 3.14 -6.56
CA GLY A 268 4.50 3.34 -6.72
C GLY A 268 5.33 2.08 -6.51
N LEU A 269 6.53 2.07 -7.09
CA LEU A 269 7.47 0.95 -7.02
C LEU A 269 8.88 1.42 -6.63
N TYR A 270 9.38 0.95 -5.48
CA TYR A 270 10.76 1.21 -5.04
C TYR A 270 11.77 0.34 -5.77
N SER A 271 11.41 -0.92 -6.01
CA SER A 271 12.20 -1.96 -6.68
C SER A 271 11.27 -3.02 -7.30
N LEU A 272 11.84 -4.03 -7.93
CA LEU A 272 11.14 -5.20 -8.48
C LEU A 272 11.78 -6.49 -7.94
N PRO A 273 11.09 -7.63 -8.00
CA PRO A 273 11.72 -8.94 -7.81
C PRO A 273 12.82 -9.14 -8.85
N GLU A 274 13.83 -9.96 -8.54
CA GLU A 274 15.00 -10.12 -9.43
C GLU A 274 14.66 -10.85 -10.73
N THR A 275 13.70 -11.76 -10.68
CA THR A 275 13.19 -12.57 -11.80
C THR A 275 12.07 -11.91 -12.59
N ALA A 276 11.61 -10.72 -12.18
CA ALA A 276 10.45 -10.08 -12.77
C ALA A 276 10.68 -9.58 -14.20
N ASP A 277 9.77 -9.92 -15.11
CA ASP A 277 9.66 -9.21 -16.39
C ASP A 277 9.11 -7.81 -16.14
N ARG A 278 9.99 -6.82 -16.34
CA ARG A 278 9.70 -5.40 -16.10
C ARG A 278 8.54 -4.88 -16.92
N LYS A 279 8.25 -5.49 -18.08
CA LYS A 279 7.13 -5.08 -18.93
C LYS A 279 5.77 -5.28 -18.24
N GLY A 280 5.70 -6.14 -17.23
CA GLY A 280 4.47 -6.39 -16.47
C GLY A 280 4.29 -5.53 -15.23
N TYR A 281 5.16 -4.54 -14.96
CA TYR A 281 5.10 -3.71 -13.75
C TYR A 281 5.12 -2.23 -14.11
N HIS A 282 4.04 -1.53 -13.80
CA HIS A 282 3.87 -0.13 -14.15
C HIS A 282 3.62 0.71 -12.89
N GLY A 283 4.53 1.63 -12.57
CA GLY A 283 4.37 2.53 -11.42
C GLY A 283 3.91 3.93 -11.84
N TRP A 284 2.89 4.47 -11.18
CA TRP A 284 2.33 5.80 -11.49
C TRP A 284 3.11 6.95 -10.84
N TYR A 285 3.18 6.96 -9.50
CA TYR A 285 3.75 8.07 -8.74
C TYR A 285 5.28 8.04 -8.77
N PHE A 286 5.90 6.86 -8.68
CA PHE A 286 7.33 6.66 -8.88
C PHE A 286 7.64 5.21 -9.29
N GLU A 287 8.78 5.02 -9.94
CA GLU A 287 9.27 3.72 -10.40
C GLU A 287 10.72 3.48 -9.96
N PRO A 288 11.26 2.24 -9.99
CA PRO A 288 12.62 1.94 -9.55
C PRO A 288 13.68 2.82 -10.21
N ALA A 289 13.55 3.07 -11.52
CA ALA A 289 14.52 3.83 -12.31
C ALA A 289 14.36 5.37 -12.25
N SER A 290 13.28 5.88 -11.63
CA SER A 290 12.88 7.29 -11.66
C SER A 290 12.33 7.78 -10.30
N GLY A 291 11.86 9.03 -10.22
CA GLY A 291 11.08 9.51 -9.07
C GLY A 291 11.82 9.64 -7.73
N THR A 292 13.16 9.72 -7.69
CA THR A 292 13.94 9.81 -6.43
C THR A 292 13.41 10.89 -5.47
N GLY A 293 13.10 12.09 -5.96
CA GLY A 293 12.54 13.15 -5.12
C GLY A 293 11.17 12.80 -4.54
N ARG A 294 10.31 12.13 -5.31
CA ARG A 294 8.99 11.67 -4.84
C ARG A 294 9.13 10.58 -3.79
N LYS A 295 10.00 9.59 -4.01
CA LYS A 295 10.33 8.53 -3.04
C LYS A 295 10.79 9.08 -1.69
N THR A 296 11.64 10.11 -1.71
CA THR A 296 12.17 10.76 -0.49
C THR A 296 11.09 11.45 0.34
N LEU A 297 10.06 11.98 -0.31
CA LEU A 297 9.03 12.84 0.31
C LEU A 297 7.70 12.10 0.55
N PHE A 298 7.69 10.77 0.38
CA PHE A 298 6.50 9.94 0.47
C PHE A 298 6.63 8.96 1.63
N SER A 299 5.51 8.72 2.33
CA SER A 299 5.42 7.73 3.41
C SER A 299 4.50 6.60 2.98
N ASN A 300 5.07 5.43 2.69
CA ASN A 300 4.30 4.27 2.29
C ASN A 300 3.43 3.72 3.43
N CYS A 301 3.93 3.67 4.67
CA CYS A 301 3.14 3.19 5.81
C CYS A 301 1.91 4.09 6.07
N LEU A 302 2.08 5.42 5.93
CA LEU A 302 0.96 6.35 6.02
C LEU A 302 -0.05 6.10 4.89
N PHE A 303 0.42 5.86 3.66
CA PHE A 303 -0.46 5.53 2.54
C PHE A 303 -1.25 4.23 2.77
N GLU A 304 -0.57 3.15 3.19
CA GLU A 304 -1.20 1.85 3.48
C GLU A 304 -2.22 1.96 4.63
N CYS A 305 -1.94 2.80 5.64
CA CYS A 305 -2.90 3.10 6.69
C CYS A 305 -4.12 3.85 6.14
N ILE A 306 -3.90 4.88 5.32
CA ILE A 306 -4.95 5.71 4.72
C ILE A 306 -5.97 4.90 3.93
N PHE A 307 -5.48 4.01 3.08
CA PHE A 307 -6.31 3.28 2.11
C PHE A 307 -6.74 1.90 2.60
N THR A 308 -6.53 1.58 3.88
CA THR A 308 -6.93 0.31 4.49
C THR A 308 -8.42 0.02 4.29
N ALA A 309 -8.76 -1.15 3.73
CA ALA A 309 -10.12 -1.65 3.59
C ALA A 309 -10.89 -1.74 4.93
N PRO A 310 -12.25 -1.67 4.90
CA PRO A 310 -13.11 -1.79 6.08
C PRO A 310 -13.29 -3.24 6.57
N HIS A 311 -12.26 -4.07 6.43
CA HIS A 311 -12.27 -5.47 6.86
C HIS A 311 -10.86 -5.92 7.26
N GLY A 312 -10.77 -7.06 7.97
CA GLY A 312 -9.49 -7.66 8.36
C GLY A 312 -8.62 -8.08 7.17
N MET A 313 -7.36 -8.38 7.46
CA MET A 313 -6.44 -8.95 6.46
C MET A 313 -6.91 -10.36 6.07
N THR A 314 -6.79 -10.71 4.79
CA THR A 314 -7.05 -12.07 4.32
C THR A 314 -5.95 -13.01 4.82
N GLU A 315 -6.31 -14.03 5.61
CA GLU A 315 -5.36 -15.06 6.09
C GLU A 315 -5.28 -16.26 5.15
N GLY A 316 -6.35 -16.51 4.40
CA GLY A 316 -6.48 -17.63 3.49
C GLY A 316 -7.92 -17.74 3.02
N TYR A 317 -8.31 -18.94 2.59
CA TYR A 317 -9.62 -19.19 2.02
C TYR A 317 -10.18 -20.50 2.56
N GLU A 318 -11.50 -20.59 2.61
CA GLU A 318 -12.22 -21.79 3.01
C GLU A 318 -13.44 -22.03 2.11
N ARG A 319 -13.83 -23.30 1.99
CA ARG A 319 -15.01 -23.67 1.21
C ARG A 319 -16.25 -23.59 2.10
N LYS A 320 -17.15 -22.65 1.79
CA LYS A 320 -18.50 -22.61 2.37
C LYS A 320 -19.52 -23.00 1.32
N GLY A 321 -20.08 -24.20 1.47
CA GLY A 321 -20.98 -24.78 0.46
C GLY A 321 -20.27 -24.93 -0.89
N LYS A 322 -20.77 -24.24 -1.91
CA LYS A 322 -20.21 -24.27 -3.28
C LYS A 322 -19.21 -23.15 -3.58
N ARG A 323 -18.93 -22.25 -2.62
CA ARG A 323 -18.09 -21.08 -2.82
C ARG A 323 -16.84 -21.13 -1.95
N TRP A 324 -15.76 -20.54 -2.45
CA TRP A 324 -14.59 -20.19 -1.69
C TRP A 324 -14.75 -18.76 -1.15
N GLU A 325 -14.60 -18.62 0.17
CA GLU A 325 -14.69 -17.35 0.87
C GLU A 325 -13.35 -17.02 1.57
N PRO A 326 -13.01 -15.73 1.71
CA PRO A 326 -11.82 -15.33 2.45
C PRO A 326 -11.99 -15.56 3.95
N ILE A 327 -10.94 -16.06 4.59
CA ILE A 327 -10.78 -16.05 6.05
C ILE A 327 -10.13 -14.72 6.40
N LEU A 328 -10.78 -13.90 7.24
CA LEU A 328 -10.32 -12.57 7.60
C LEU A 328 -9.88 -12.51 9.06
N THR A 329 -8.81 -11.79 9.35
CA THR A 329 -8.41 -11.49 10.73
C THR A 329 -9.51 -10.69 11.46
N PRO A 330 -9.64 -10.82 12.79
CA PRO A 330 -10.56 -9.99 13.56
C PRO A 330 -10.21 -8.49 13.46
N ALA A 331 -11.21 -7.64 13.63
CA ALA A 331 -11.02 -6.19 13.68
C ALA A 331 -10.49 -5.75 15.05
N TYR A 332 -9.58 -4.79 15.06
CA TYR A 332 -9.18 -4.07 16.28
C TYR A 332 -10.11 -2.86 16.42
N PRO A 333 -10.89 -2.71 17.52
CA PRO A 333 -11.93 -1.66 17.61
C PRO A 333 -11.41 -0.24 17.37
N GLU A 334 -10.22 0.10 17.87
CA GLU A 334 -9.61 1.42 17.66
C GLU A 334 -9.23 1.66 16.19
N LYS A 335 -8.65 0.65 15.53
CA LYS A 335 -8.36 0.68 14.10
C LYS A 335 -9.67 0.78 13.31
N GLU A 336 -10.71 0.07 13.73
CA GLU A 336 -12.02 0.08 13.07
C GLU A 336 -12.68 1.47 13.10
N LYS A 337 -12.64 2.17 14.24
CA LYS A 337 -13.14 3.56 14.32
C LYS A 337 -12.42 4.46 13.32
N TRP A 338 -11.08 4.42 13.32
CA TRP A 338 -10.27 5.24 12.44
C TRP A 338 -10.52 4.93 10.96
N VAL A 339 -10.57 3.63 10.59
CA VAL A 339 -10.86 3.18 9.22
C VAL A 339 -12.26 3.63 8.82
N ARG A 340 -13.27 3.47 9.67
CA ARG A 340 -14.65 3.90 9.41
C ARG A 340 -14.71 5.40 9.11
N GLN A 341 -14.09 6.24 9.94
CA GLN A 341 -14.03 7.68 9.72
C GLN A 341 -13.38 8.03 8.37
N GLN A 342 -12.24 7.40 8.06
CA GLN A 342 -11.54 7.62 6.79
C GLN A 342 -12.38 7.17 5.59
N MET A 343 -13.06 6.02 5.70
CA MET A 343 -13.96 5.50 4.67
C MET A 343 -15.15 6.43 4.43
N THR A 344 -15.78 6.95 5.49
CA THR A 344 -16.88 7.91 5.36
C THR A 344 -16.44 9.14 4.57
N LEU A 345 -15.28 9.72 4.91
CA LEU A 345 -14.77 10.92 4.24
C LEU A 345 -14.43 10.67 2.77
N LEU A 346 -13.77 9.57 2.45
CA LEU A 346 -13.41 9.30 1.06
C LEU A 346 -14.61 8.83 0.23
N THR A 347 -15.58 8.12 0.83
CA THR A 347 -16.85 7.79 0.16
C THR A 347 -17.63 9.05 -0.19
N LEU A 348 -17.72 10.02 0.73
CA LEU A 348 -18.34 11.32 0.47
C LEU A 348 -17.65 12.08 -0.68
N TYR A 349 -16.32 11.98 -0.78
CA TYR A 349 -15.58 12.54 -1.91
C TYR A 349 -15.95 11.84 -3.22
N LEU A 350 -15.99 10.50 -3.25
CA LEU A 350 -16.41 9.70 -4.41
C LEU A 350 -17.84 10.05 -4.87
N GLU A 351 -18.78 10.16 -3.94
CA GLU A 351 -20.17 10.58 -4.21
C GLU A 351 -20.19 11.99 -4.83
N THR A 352 -19.41 12.91 -4.29
CA THR A 352 -19.32 14.28 -4.84
C THR A 352 -18.67 14.30 -6.23
N VAL A 353 -17.73 13.40 -6.52
CA VAL A 353 -17.20 13.21 -7.88
C VAL A 353 -18.30 12.71 -8.82
N ALA A 354 -19.11 11.74 -8.38
CA ALA A 354 -20.22 11.21 -9.18
C ALA A 354 -21.28 12.28 -9.50
N ASP A 355 -21.68 13.05 -8.48
CA ASP A 355 -22.59 14.20 -8.61
C ASP A 355 -22.03 15.19 -9.64
N PHE A 356 -20.78 15.63 -9.44
CA PHE A 356 -20.13 16.61 -10.31
C PHE A 356 -20.01 16.14 -11.75
N CYS A 357 -19.63 14.88 -11.98
CA CYS A 357 -19.53 14.36 -13.35
C CYS A 357 -20.88 14.21 -14.03
N SER A 358 -21.94 13.93 -13.26
CA SER A 358 -23.30 13.86 -13.80
C SER A 358 -23.79 15.24 -14.25
N GLU A 359 -23.46 16.29 -13.49
CA GLU A 359 -23.71 17.69 -13.85
C GLU A 359 -22.85 18.15 -15.05
N ASP A 360 -21.56 17.83 -15.05
CA ASP A 360 -20.60 18.30 -16.07
C ASP A 360 -20.75 17.57 -17.42
N ALA A 361 -21.26 16.32 -17.43
CA ALA A 361 -21.50 15.56 -18.66
C ALA A 361 -22.45 16.28 -19.64
N GLU A 362 -23.32 17.16 -19.13
CA GLU A 362 -24.23 17.97 -19.94
C GLU A 362 -23.55 19.20 -20.56
N SER A 363 -22.42 19.64 -19.99
CA SER A 363 -21.77 20.92 -20.31
C SER A 363 -20.40 20.78 -20.98
N HIS A 364 -19.48 19.96 -20.45
CA HIS A 364 -18.09 19.84 -20.93
C HIS A 364 -17.49 18.43 -20.72
N PRO A 365 -17.86 17.42 -21.54
CA PRO A 365 -17.41 16.05 -21.34
C PRO A 365 -15.87 15.91 -21.36
N GLY A 366 -15.30 15.31 -20.31
CA GLY A 366 -13.88 14.97 -20.22
C GLY A 366 -12.98 16.01 -19.53
N SER A 367 -13.53 17.11 -19.03
CA SER A 367 -12.79 18.16 -18.31
C SER A 367 -12.04 17.61 -17.08
N LEU A 368 -12.72 16.76 -16.30
CA LEU A 368 -12.18 16.21 -15.05
C LEU A 368 -11.02 15.22 -15.27
N SER A 369 -11.06 14.43 -16.34
CA SER A 369 -9.98 13.51 -16.68
C SER A 369 -8.70 14.26 -17.03
N LEU A 370 -8.81 15.39 -17.74
CA LEU A 370 -7.67 16.26 -18.03
C LEU A 370 -7.12 16.90 -16.75
N GLU A 371 -7.99 17.39 -15.86
CA GLU A 371 -7.58 17.93 -14.57
C GLU A 371 -6.88 16.89 -13.68
N ALA A 372 -7.35 15.64 -13.70
CA ALA A 372 -6.74 14.53 -12.98
C ALA A 372 -5.29 14.24 -13.44
N GLU A 373 -4.95 14.55 -14.69
CA GLU A 373 -3.57 14.46 -15.20
C GLU A 373 -2.72 15.69 -14.83
N GLN A 374 -3.34 16.87 -14.75
CA GLN A 374 -2.65 18.14 -14.52
C GLN A 374 -2.46 18.48 -13.03
N VAL A 375 -3.27 17.90 -12.14
CA VAL A 375 -3.24 18.19 -10.71
C VAL A 375 -1.87 17.91 -10.11
N ARG A 376 -1.42 18.82 -9.24
CA ARG A 376 -0.06 18.79 -8.66
C ARG A 376 0.04 17.81 -7.49
N ILE A 377 -0.29 16.53 -7.70
CA ILE A 377 -0.21 15.45 -6.68
C ILE A 377 1.13 15.43 -5.94
N PRO A 378 2.30 15.56 -6.60
CA PRO A 378 3.57 15.59 -5.88
C PRO A 378 3.67 16.73 -4.85
N ALA A 379 3.05 17.88 -5.12
CA ALA A 379 3.05 19.01 -4.20
C ALA A 379 2.07 18.79 -3.03
N LEU A 380 0.88 18.24 -3.30
CA LEU A 380 -0.11 17.89 -2.27
C LEU A 380 0.46 16.84 -1.30
N LEU A 381 0.97 15.73 -1.82
CA LEU A 381 1.57 14.67 -1.01
C LEU A 381 2.83 15.13 -0.29
N LYS A 382 3.69 15.96 -0.91
CA LYS A 382 4.84 16.57 -0.20
C LYS A 382 4.37 17.42 0.98
N SER A 383 3.35 18.25 0.78
CA SER A 383 2.81 19.12 1.82
C SER A 383 2.29 18.28 2.99
N PHE A 384 1.50 17.25 2.73
CA PHE A 384 0.93 16.41 3.78
C PHE A 384 1.94 15.41 4.38
N MET A 385 2.54 14.54 3.57
CA MET A 385 3.34 13.41 4.06
C MET A 385 4.74 13.81 4.53
N SER A 386 5.37 14.82 3.91
CA SER A 386 6.76 15.20 4.24
C SER A 386 6.87 16.50 5.04
N ALA A 387 5.83 17.34 5.04
CA ALA A 387 5.79 18.61 5.76
C ALA A 387 4.46 18.80 6.51
N PRO A 388 4.00 17.81 7.31
CA PRO A 388 2.71 17.89 7.96
C PRO A 388 2.63 19.06 8.95
N SER A 389 1.43 19.58 9.17
CA SER A 389 1.13 20.40 10.33
C SER A 389 1.15 19.57 11.62
N ARG A 390 1.10 20.24 12.77
CA ARG A 390 1.08 19.52 14.05
C ARG A 390 -0.26 18.79 14.22
N GLU A 391 -1.33 19.40 13.70
CA GLU A 391 -2.70 18.89 13.70
C GLU A 391 -2.84 17.66 12.80
N GLU A 392 -2.28 17.71 11.59
CA GLU A 392 -2.20 16.55 10.68
C GLU A 392 -1.39 15.41 11.32
N SER A 393 -0.26 15.75 11.94
CA SER A 393 0.59 14.76 12.61
C SER A 393 -0.10 14.12 13.81
N ALA A 394 -0.84 14.89 14.61
CA ALA A 394 -1.58 14.38 15.75
C ALA A 394 -2.76 13.49 15.32
N CYS A 395 -3.46 13.89 14.25
CA CYS A 395 -4.60 13.15 13.73
C CYS A 395 -4.18 11.80 13.09
N TYR A 396 -3.31 11.84 12.09
CA TYR A 396 -2.90 10.63 11.37
C TYR A 396 -1.82 9.83 12.10
N GLY A 397 -1.03 10.47 12.95
CA GLY A 397 0.05 9.81 13.70
C GLY A 397 -0.45 8.83 14.77
N ASN A 398 -1.67 9.02 15.28
CA ASN A 398 -2.27 8.13 16.27
C ASN A 398 -2.92 6.88 15.63
N ALA A 399 -3.04 6.83 14.30
CA ALA A 399 -3.62 5.68 13.63
C ALA A 399 -2.73 4.43 13.83
N LEU A 400 -3.36 3.29 14.13
CA LEU A 400 -2.69 2.03 14.37
C LEU A 400 -2.25 1.35 13.07
N PHE A 401 -0.99 0.94 13.00
CA PHE A 401 -0.36 0.33 11.83
C PHE A 401 0.57 -0.83 12.22
N SER A 402 0.71 -1.80 11.31
CA SER A 402 1.68 -2.90 11.40
C SER A 402 2.34 -3.11 10.03
N ASP A 403 3.66 -3.25 10.00
CA ASP A 403 4.43 -3.55 8.79
C ASP A 403 4.67 -5.06 8.59
N ASP A 404 4.28 -5.88 9.57
CA ASP A 404 4.47 -7.33 9.49
C ASP A 404 3.40 -8.00 8.60
N VAL A 405 3.78 -9.11 7.97
CA VAL A 405 2.92 -9.90 7.08
C VAL A 405 1.72 -10.49 7.81
N THR A 406 1.78 -10.65 9.14
CA THR A 406 0.68 -11.22 9.93
C THR A 406 -0.17 -10.19 10.68
N GLU A 407 0.18 -8.90 10.60
CA GLU A 407 -0.52 -7.77 11.25
C GLU A 407 -0.77 -7.87 12.78
N GLU A 408 -0.12 -8.77 13.52
CA GLU A 408 -0.43 -8.98 14.96
C GLU A 408 -0.03 -7.81 15.88
N LYS A 409 1.02 -7.06 15.50
CA LYS A 409 1.64 -6.02 16.33
C LYS A 409 1.29 -4.64 15.78
N MET A 410 0.25 -4.03 16.34
CA MET A 410 -0.21 -2.68 15.98
C MET A 410 0.48 -1.61 16.83
N ARG A 411 0.86 -0.50 16.18
CA ARG A 411 1.47 0.67 16.85
C ARG A 411 1.02 1.98 16.21
N PRO A 412 1.11 3.12 16.92
CA PRO A 412 0.85 4.42 16.31
C PRO A 412 1.80 4.67 15.12
N LEU A 413 1.27 5.23 14.03
CA LEU A 413 2.07 5.63 12.88
C LEU A 413 3.19 6.62 13.26
N ALA A 414 2.91 7.59 14.12
CA ALA A 414 3.89 8.56 14.60
C ALA A 414 4.33 8.22 16.03
N GLU A 415 5.34 7.36 16.14
CA GLU A 415 5.92 6.96 17.43
C GLU A 415 6.56 8.13 18.18
N CYS A 416 6.50 8.06 19.51
CA CYS A 416 7.18 8.99 20.40
C CYS A 416 8.67 8.66 20.48
N LEU A 417 9.50 9.44 19.77
CA LEU A 417 10.94 9.25 19.71
C LEU A 417 11.67 10.39 20.45
N THR A 418 12.75 10.02 21.14
CA THR A 418 13.69 10.95 21.76
C THR A 418 14.56 11.65 20.70
N GLN A 419 15.16 12.80 21.06
CA GLN A 419 16.09 13.51 20.15
C GLN A 419 17.23 12.61 19.67
N ARG A 420 17.75 11.75 20.55
CA ARG A 420 18.80 10.77 20.23
C ARG A 420 18.32 9.74 19.21
N GLN A 421 17.11 9.19 19.38
CA GLN A 421 16.53 8.26 18.42
C GLN A 421 16.30 8.93 17.06
N PHE A 422 15.90 10.21 17.01
CA PHE A 422 15.83 10.94 15.74
C PHE A 422 17.21 11.12 15.08
N MET A 423 18.27 11.33 15.86
CA MET A 423 19.63 11.41 15.31
C MET A 423 20.06 10.11 14.62
N ASP A 424 19.63 8.95 15.13
CA ASP A 424 19.96 7.66 14.52
C ASP A 424 19.42 7.50 13.09
N HIS A 425 18.47 8.35 12.67
CA HIS A 425 17.92 8.40 11.31
C HIS A 425 18.62 9.40 10.38
N HIS A 426 19.64 10.12 10.86
CA HIS A 426 20.45 11.02 10.03
C HIS A 426 21.43 10.22 9.18
N LEU A 427 21.92 10.85 8.10
CA LEU A 427 22.81 10.21 7.14
C LEU A 427 24.03 9.53 7.79
N VAL A 428 24.80 10.24 8.62
CA VAL A 428 26.03 9.70 9.21
C VAL A 428 25.76 8.57 10.21
N PRO A 429 24.86 8.71 11.21
CA PRO A 429 24.49 7.60 12.09
C PRO A 429 23.93 6.38 11.36
N ARG A 430 23.07 6.57 10.35
CA ARG A 430 22.56 5.48 9.52
C ARG A 430 23.67 4.74 8.77
N LEU A 431 24.61 5.46 8.16
CA LEU A 431 25.74 4.85 7.46
C LEU A 431 26.64 4.07 8.44
N ARG A 432 26.86 4.61 9.65
CA ARG A 432 27.60 3.90 10.71
C ARG A 432 26.90 2.61 11.13
N LEU A 433 25.58 2.61 11.28
CA LEU A 433 24.80 1.40 11.58
C LEU A 433 24.88 0.36 10.45
N MET A 434 24.96 0.79 9.19
CA MET A 434 25.17 -0.10 8.05
C MET A 434 26.57 -0.72 8.03
N LEU A 435 27.61 0.05 8.37
CA LEU A 435 29.02 -0.38 8.33
C LEU A 435 29.43 -1.21 9.55
N PHE A 436 28.93 -0.87 10.74
CA PHE A 436 29.23 -1.56 12.01
C PHE A 436 27.96 -2.10 12.71
N PRO A 437 27.24 -3.05 12.09
CA PRO A 437 26.04 -3.61 12.68
C PRO A 437 26.41 -4.63 13.77
N GLY A 438 25.85 -4.41 14.96
CA GLY A 438 26.10 -5.21 16.17
C GLY A 438 25.93 -4.43 17.47
N GLY A 439 25.89 -3.09 17.42
CA GLY A 439 25.88 -2.27 18.65
C GLY A 439 24.52 -1.83 19.20
N ARG A 440 23.51 -1.56 18.35
CA ARG A 440 22.23 -0.94 18.79
C ARG A 440 21.04 -1.28 17.89
N LYS A 441 19.86 -1.44 18.50
CA LYS A 441 18.57 -1.56 17.81
C LYS A 441 18.07 -0.16 17.42
N LEU A 442 17.70 0.01 16.16
CA LEU A 442 17.11 1.26 15.68
C LEU A 442 15.63 1.29 16.07
N HIS A 443 15.19 2.36 16.71
CA HIS A 443 13.75 2.61 16.93
C HIS A 443 13.20 3.35 15.72
N ASP A 444 12.26 2.73 15.02
CA ASP A 444 11.66 3.29 13.81
C ASP A 444 10.22 3.77 14.08
N SER A 445 9.70 4.57 13.14
CA SER A 445 8.34 5.09 13.15
C SER A 445 7.74 4.90 11.77
N GLY A 446 6.49 4.41 11.70
CA GLY A 446 5.77 4.25 10.43
C GLY A 446 5.66 5.56 9.65
N TRP A 447 5.62 6.69 10.35
CA TRP A 447 5.63 8.02 9.78
C TRP A 447 6.60 8.95 10.51
N MET A 448 7.88 8.79 10.17
CA MET A 448 8.98 9.57 10.75
C MET A 448 8.78 11.08 10.70
N GLU A 449 8.24 11.64 9.60
CA GLU A 449 7.96 13.07 9.49
C GLU A 449 6.89 13.54 10.48
N GLY A 450 5.85 12.74 10.70
CA GLY A 450 4.84 12.99 11.73
C GLY A 450 5.45 12.96 13.13
N SER A 451 6.28 11.95 13.44
CA SER A 451 7.00 11.87 14.71
C SER A 451 7.92 13.07 14.93
N ILE A 452 8.72 13.46 13.93
CA ILE A 452 9.59 14.64 14.02
C ILE A 452 8.77 15.91 14.23
N ARG A 453 7.60 16.03 13.59
CA ARG A 453 6.73 17.19 13.73
C ARG A 453 6.10 17.30 15.12
N LEU A 454 5.74 16.18 15.75
CA LEU A 454 5.16 16.13 17.09
C LEU A 454 6.21 16.28 18.19
N TYR A 455 7.34 15.59 18.06
CA TYR A 455 8.29 15.37 19.16
C TYR A 455 9.69 15.96 18.91
N GLY A 456 9.99 16.46 17.71
CA GLY A 456 11.29 17.06 17.37
C GLY A 456 11.55 18.43 18.01
N GLY A 457 10.52 19.07 18.60
CA GLY A 457 10.66 20.32 19.34
C GLY A 457 11.39 21.43 18.56
N ARG A 458 12.35 22.10 19.22
CA ARG A 458 13.18 23.16 18.61
C ARG A 458 14.10 22.65 17.49
N LEU A 459 14.41 21.35 17.48
CA LEU A 459 15.27 20.70 16.50
C LEU A 459 14.51 20.13 15.30
N TYR A 460 13.20 20.40 15.18
CA TYR A 460 12.35 19.94 14.08
C TYR A 460 13.00 20.08 12.69
N ALA A 461 13.47 21.28 12.34
CA ALA A 461 14.04 21.55 11.03
C ALA A 461 15.32 20.73 10.79
N TRP A 462 16.17 20.61 11.81
CA TRP A 462 17.40 19.85 11.75
C TRP A 462 17.15 18.34 11.60
N HIS A 463 16.26 17.77 12.41
CA HIS A 463 15.91 16.35 12.32
C HIS A 463 15.29 16.00 10.98
N ARG A 464 14.38 16.85 10.49
CA ARG A 464 13.74 16.69 9.20
C ARG A 464 14.76 16.72 8.06
N MET A 465 15.68 17.69 8.04
CA MET A 465 16.72 17.74 7.01
C MET A 465 17.64 16.52 7.05
N GLY A 466 18.13 16.13 8.24
CA GLY A 466 19.04 15.00 8.40
C GLY A 466 18.43 13.69 7.89
N MET A 467 17.15 13.45 8.18
CA MET A 467 16.40 12.30 7.70
C MET A 467 16.17 12.36 6.17
N LEU A 468 15.78 13.52 5.63
CA LEU A 468 15.56 13.68 4.18
C LEU A 468 16.84 13.49 3.37
N LEU A 469 17.98 13.96 3.87
CA LEU A 469 19.30 13.73 3.25
C LEU A 469 19.63 12.23 3.18
N TYR A 470 19.38 11.49 4.28
CA TYR A 470 19.56 10.04 4.29
C TYR A 470 18.64 9.33 3.28
N ARG A 471 17.34 9.62 3.29
CA ARG A 471 16.38 9.01 2.34
C ARG A 471 16.75 9.32 0.89
N TYR A 472 17.15 10.56 0.59
CA TYR A 472 17.59 10.94 -0.74
C TYR A 472 18.82 10.15 -1.19
N ALA A 473 19.83 10.01 -0.32
CA ALA A 473 21.01 9.19 -0.61
C ALA A 473 20.65 7.71 -0.84
N LEU A 474 19.77 7.15 0.01
CA LEU A 474 19.30 5.77 -0.10
C LEU A 474 18.61 5.52 -1.45
N TYR A 475 17.64 6.35 -1.83
CA TYR A 475 16.89 6.16 -3.07
C TYR A 475 17.70 6.51 -4.33
N THR A 476 18.72 7.37 -4.21
CA THR A 476 19.70 7.61 -5.28
C THR A 476 20.54 6.36 -5.51
N ARG A 477 21.04 5.74 -4.43
CA ARG A 477 21.77 4.46 -4.50
C ARG A 477 20.91 3.36 -5.12
N MET A 478 19.68 3.17 -4.63
CA MET A 478 18.75 2.16 -5.19
C MET A 478 18.49 2.37 -6.69
N ARG A 479 18.29 3.62 -7.12
CA ARG A 479 18.10 3.96 -8.54
C ARG A 479 19.35 3.65 -9.36
N HIS A 480 20.53 3.96 -8.84
CA HIS A 480 21.80 3.65 -9.49
C HIS A 480 21.99 2.13 -9.64
N ASP A 481 21.79 1.38 -8.57
CA ASP A 481 21.93 -0.09 -8.56
C ASP A 481 20.94 -0.75 -9.52
N PHE A 482 19.68 -0.29 -9.55
CA PHE A 482 18.68 -0.77 -10.50
C PHE A 482 19.09 -0.51 -11.95
N ARG A 483 19.60 0.70 -12.25
CA ARG A 483 20.08 1.05 -13.61
C ARG A 483 21.33 0.28 -14.02
N LYS A 484 22.22 -0.02 -13.07
CA LYS A 484 23.42 -0.83 -13.32
C LYS A 484 23.02 -2.26 -13.69
N ARG A 485 22.11 -2.88 -12.92
CA ARG A 485 21.54 -4.20 -13.25
C ARG A 485 20.83 -4.19 -14.61
N ARG A 486 20.16 -3.09 -14.98
CA ARG A 486 19.55 -2.92 -16.31
C ARG A 486 20.54 -2.89 -17.47
N LYS A 487 21.77 -2.41 -17.27
CA LYS A 487 22.80 -2.41 -18.33
C LYS A 487 23.51 -3.76 -18.47
N ALA A 488 23.43 -4.61 -17.45
CA ALA A 488 24.13 -5.90 -17.40
C ALA A 488 23.26 -7.08 -17.88
N ALA A 489 21.95 -6.89 -17.98
CA ALA A 489 20.97 -7.81 -18.55
C ALA A 489 20.46 -7.20 -19.86
#